data_AF-A0A3L9DJQ5-F1
#
_entry.id   AF-A0A3L9DJQ5-F1
#
_cell.length_a   1.000
_cell.length_b   1.000
_cell.length_c   1.000
_cell.angle_alpha   90.00
_cell.angle_beta   90.00
_cell.angle_gamma   90.00
#
_symmetry.space_group_name_H-M   'P 1'
#
loop_
_entity.id
_entity.type
_entity.pdbx_description
1 polymer ?
#
loop_
_entity_poly.entity_id
_entity_poly.type
_entity_poly.pdbx_seq_one_letter_code
_entity_poly.pdbx_strand_id
1 'polypeptide(L)'
;TERNKVSEEITTPAVEEVIEVGTKEVTVIPGTPIVVPVVKDETKTEVIPFEKQTRENSELAKGETRVVQEGKDGVRTIVYTVTTVDGQETGRVVKSDTTTPAVPEITEIGTKEVTVIPGTPIVVPVVKDETKSEVIPFEKQTRENPELAKGETRVVQEGKDGVRTIVYTVTTVDGQETGRVVKSDTTTPAVAEITEVGTKDIPVTPAPSKPVVKTETKHESIPFEKQTRKNPELAKGETRVVQEGKDGIRTIVYTVTMVDGKEVSRVIKAEGTTPAVPEIIEIGTKGVSGTTTKKTDTKPEAKSSVAGAKAEAKAVLPKTGEQKSLLAVIGAAVLAVLGGLMWFRKRKE
;
A
#
# COMPACT_ATOMS: atom_id res chain seq x y z
N THR A 1 -7.29 -22.06 55.11
CA THR A 1 -6.71 -23.16 54.32
C THR A 1 -5.48 -22.62 53.63
N GLU A 2 -4.30 -22.92 54.17
CA GLU A 2 -3.02 -22.42 53.67
C GLU A 2 -2.79 -22.92 52.25
N ARG A 3 -2.54 -22.00 51.32
CA ARG A 3 -2.13 -22.33 49.96
C ARG A 3 -0.70 -22.85 50.04
N ASN A 4 -0.49 -24.14 49.76
CA ASN A 4 0.84 -24.68 49.49
C ASN A 4 1.41 -23.94 48.27
N LYS A 5 2.28 -22.98 48.54
CA LYS A 5 3.03 -22.23 47.53
C LYS A 5 4.21 -23.13 47.15
N VAL A 6 4.10 -23.82 46.01
CA VAL A 6 5.23 -24.55 45.43
C VAL A 6 6.28 -23.51 45.04
N SER A 7 7.36 -23.44 45.80
CA SER A 7 8.55 -22.65 45.47
C SER A 7 9.39 -23.45 44.48
N GLU A 8 9.43 -23.02 43.22
CA GLU A 8 10.45 -23.47 42.27
C GLU A 8 11.77 -22.76 42.61
N GLU A 9 12.57 -23.36 43.49
CA GLU A 9 13.91 -22.87 43.80
C GLU A 9 14.89 -23.43 42.76
N ILE A 10 15.23 -22.61 41.76
CA ILE A 10 16.26 -22.93 40.77
C ILE A 10 17.62 -22.88 41.48
N THR A 11 18.14 -24.05 41.87
CA THR A 11 19.30 -24.19 42.77
C THR A 11 20.66 -24.36 42.06
N THR A 12 20.74 -24.14 40.75
CA THR A 12 22.03 -24.18 40.03
C THR A 12 22.24 -22.88 39.23
N PRO A 13 23.31 -22.11 39.50
CA PRO A 13 23.66 -20.96 38.65
C PRO A 13 23.97 -21.45 37.24
N ALA A 14 23.56 -20.68 36.22
CA ALA A 14 23.97 -20.91 34.84
C ALA A 14 25.50 -20.83 34.76
N VAL A 15 26.15 -21.90 34.31
CA VAL A 15 27.59 -21.91 34.01
C VAL A 15 27.75 -21.33 32.61
N GLU A 16 28.42 -20.17 32.49
CA GLU A 16 28.87 -19.67 31.19
C GLU A 16 29.94 -20.63 30.63
N GLU A 17 29.62 -21.30 29.52
CA GLU A 17 30.57 -22.14 28.79
C GLU A 17 31.39 -21.27 27.81
N VAL A 18 32.69 -21.12 28.08
CA VAL A 18 33.65 -20.47 27.19
C VAL A 18 33.98 -21.44 26.05
N ILE A 19 33.50 -21.15 24.84
CA ILE A 19 33.83 -21.94 23.65
C ILE A 19 35.22 -21.53 23.17
N GLU A 20 36.25 -22.32 23.48
CA GLU A 20 37.58 -22.14 22.93
C GLU A 20 37.62 -22.69 21.49
N VAL A 21 37.27 -21.85 20.52
CA VAL A 21 37.44 -22.17 19.09
C VAL A 21 38.92 -22.13 18.75
N GLY A 22 39.53 -23.32 18.63
CA GLY A 22 40.94 -23.47 18.26
C GLY A 22 41.26 -22.80 16.92
N THR A 23 42.17 -21.82 16.97
CA THR A 23 42.72 -21.08 15.81
C THR A 23 43.78 -21.88 15.04
N LYS A 24 43.53 -23.16 14.73
CA LYS A 24 44.45 -23.92 13.87
C LYS A 24 44.22 -23.48 12.42
N GLU A 25 45.19 -22.75 11.86
CA GLU A 25 45.20 -22.36 10.45
C GLU A 25 44.99 -23.59 9.56
N VAL A 26 43.87 -23.60 8.84
CA VAL A 26 43.57 -24.62 7.83
C VAL A 26 44.37 -24.29 6.58
N THR A 27 45.36 -25.12 6.23
CA THR A 27 46.01 -25.05 4.92
C THR A 27 44.98 -25.40 3.85
N VAL A 28 44.43 -24.39 3.17
CA VAL A 28 43.41 -24.57 2.14
C VAL A 28 44.07 -25.06 0.86
N ILE A 29 43.85 -26.33 0.49
CA ILE A 29 44.23 -26.85 -0.82
C ILE A 29 43.16 -26.39 -1.83
N PRO A 30 43.50 -25.63 -2.88
CA PRO A 30 42.51 -25.16 -3.86
C PRO A 30 41.85 -26.36 -4.54
N GLY A 31 40.52 -26.46 -4.42
CA GLY A 31 39.70 -27.55 -4.97
C GLY A 31 39.08 -28.50 -3.93
N THR A 32 39.44 -28.39 -2.64
CA THR A 32 38.80 -29.17 -1.57
C THR A 32 37.62 -28.37 -1.00
N PRO A 33 36.39 -28.90 -0.95
CA PRO A 33 35.26 -28.21 -0.33
C PRO A 33 35.56 -27.99 1.16
N ILE A 34 35.39 -26.75 1.63
CA ILE A 34 35.48 -26.41 3.05
C ILE A 34 34.22 -26.97 3.71
N VAL A 35 34.38 -28.02 4.51
CA VAL A 35 33.27 -28.57 5.28
C VAL A 35 33.13 -27.81 6.59
N VAL A 36 32.00 -27.13 6.76
CA VAL A 36 31.70 -26.35 7.96
C VAL A 36 30.93 -27.23 8.94
N PRO A 37 31.40 -27.41 10.19
CA PRO A 37 30.62 -28.13 11.20
C PRO A 37 29.36 -27.34 11.57
N VAL A 38 28.22 -28.03 11.60
CA VAL A 38 26.93 -27.50 12.05
C VAL A 38 26.67 -28.00 13.46
N VAL A 39 26.43 -27.07 14.38
CA VAL A 39 26.13 -27.35 15.80
C VAL A 39 24.64 -27.11 16.05
N LYS A 40 23.98 -28.07 16.69
CA LYS A 40 22.55 -27.99 17.03
C LYS A 40 22.28 -28.63 18.39
N ASP A 41 21.33 -28.06 19.12
CA ASP A 41 20.82 -28.67 20.36
C ASP A 41 19.75 -29.73 20.04
N GLU A 42 19.88 -30.91 20.65
CA GLU A 42 18.88 -31.99 20.65
C GLU A 42 18.40 -32.27 22.08
N THR A 43 17.09 -32.32 22.30
CA THR A 43 16.49 -32.58 23.61
C THR A 43 15.94 -34.00 23.68
N LYS A 44 16.31 -34.74 24.72
CA LYS A 44 15.73 -36.04 25.06
C LYS A 44 15.06 -35.97 26.44
N THR A 45 13.85 -36.50 26.55
CA THR A 45 13.10 -36.59 27.81
C THR A 45 12.86 -38.05 28.21
N GLU A 46 12.96 -38.32 29.50
CA GLU A 46 12.69 -39.62 30.12
C GLU A 46 11.70 -39.40 31.28
N VAL A 47 10.60 -40.16 31.28
CA VAL A 47 9.56 -40.09 32.32
C VAL A 47 9.99 -40.91 33.54
N ILE A 48 9.83 -40.34 34.73
CA ILE A 48 10.08 -41.01 36.01
C ILE A 48 8.73 -41.28 36.67
N PRO A 49 8.21 -42.52 36.66
CA PRO A 49 6.90 -42.83 37.22
C PRO A 49 6.78 -42.46 38.71
N PHE A 50 5.62 -41.95 39.12
CA PHE A 50 5.36 -41.72 40.55
C PHE A 50 5.07 -43.01 41.32
N GLU A 51 5.29 -42.96 42.64
CA GLU A 51 4.95 -44.03 43.57
C GLU A 51 3.55 -43.87 44.17
N LYS A 52 2.88 -44.98 44.49
CA LYS A 52 1.60 -44.98 45.21
C LYS A 52 1.83 -45.29 46.69
N GLN A 53 1.32 -44.44 47.57
CA GLN A 53 1.45 -44.57 49.02
C GLN A 53 0.07 -44.60 49.66
N THR A 54 -0.07 -45.45 50.69
CA THR A 54 -1.29 -45.54 51.49
C THR A 54 -1.04 -45.10 52.93
N ARG A 55 -1.94 -44.30 53.49
CA ARG A 55 -1.88 -43.83 54.89
C ARG A 55 -3.17 -44.18 55.60
N GLU A 56 -3.11 -44.75 56.79
CA GLU A 56 -4.30 -44.97 57.60
C GLU A 56 -4.87 -43.65 58.13
N ASN A 57 -6.19 -43.51 58.11
CA ASN A 57 -6.90 -42.37 58.67
C ASN A 57 -8.04 -42.87 59.59
N SER A 58 -7.93 -42.57 60.88
CA SER A 58 -8.91 -42.96 61.91
C SER A 58 -10.18 -42.10 61.90
N GLU A 59 -10.25 -41.05 61.09
CA GLU A 59 -11.45 -40.25 60.87
C GLU A 59 -12.36 -40.86 59.79
N LEU A 60 -11.76 -41.60 58.83
CA LEU A 60 -12.47 -42.29 57.75
C LEU A 60 -12.99 -43.65 58.22
N ALA A 61 -14.21 -44.01 57.78
CA ALA A 61 -14.81 -45.30 58.14
C ALA A 61 -14.04 -46.46 57.51
N LYS A 62 -13.99 -47.60 58.21
CA LYS A 62 -13.32 -48.80 57.71
C LYS A 62 -13.89 -49.22 56.36
N GLY A 63 -13.01 -49.32 55.36
CA GLY A 63 -13.37 -49.61 53.97
C GLY A 63 -13.56 -48.37 53.08
N GLU A 64 -13.58 -47.16 53.64
CA GLU A 64 -13.51 -45.92 52.85
C GLU A 64 -12.08 -45.63 52.42
N THR A 65 -11.94 -45.09 51.21
CA THR A 65 -10.66 -44.60 50.69
C THR A 65 -10.82 -43.18 50.17
N ARG A 66 -9.82 -42.34 50.39
CA ARG A 66 -9.78 -40.97 49.88
C ARG A 66 -8.41 -40.63 49.33
N VAL A 67 -8.32 -40.31 48.05
CA VAL A 67 -7.09 -39.72 47.48
C VAL A 67 -6.94 -38.32 48.06
N VAL A 68 -5.81 -38.06 48.72
CA VAL A 68 -5.49 -36.75 49.30
C VAL A 68 -4.38 -36.03 48.55
N GLN A 69 -3.64 -36.76 47.72
CA GLN A 69 -2.64 -36.21 46.81
C GLN A 69 -2.61 -37.07 45.55
N GLU A 70 -2.76 -36.44 44.39
CA GLU A 70 -2.62 -37.10 43.10
C GLU A 70 -1.15 -37.23 42.73
N GLY A 71 -0.78 -38.37 42.16
CA GLY A 71 0.58 -38.62 41.71
C GLY A 71 0.91 -37.84 40.45
N LYS A 72 2.15 -37.36 40.35
CA LYS A 72 2.68 -36.73 39.13
C LYS A 72 4.03 -37.33 38.80
N ASP A 73 4.16 -37.83 37.58
CA ASP A 73 5.44 -38.34 37.10
C ASP A 73 6.49 -37.22 37.10
N GLY A 74 7.71 -37.60 37.47
CA GLY A 74 8.88 -36.76 37.29
C GLY A 74 9.35 -36.81 35.84
N VAL A 75 10.26 -35.92 35.47
CA VAL A 75 10.84 -35.87 34.13
C VAL A 75 12.33 -35.59 34.24
N ARG A 76 13.14 -36.42 33.58
CA ARG A 76 14.55 -36.14 33.33
C ARG A 76 14.71 -35.62 31.90
N THR A 77 15.32 -34.45 31.76
CA THR A 77 15.57 -33.80 30.48
C THR A 77 17.07 -33.67 30.27
N ILE A 78 17.55 -34.23 29.15
CA ILE A 78 18.95 -34.13 28.74
C ILE A 78 19.00 -33.32 27.44
N VAL A 79 19.75 -32.23 27.44
CA VAL A 79 20.05 -31.46 26.24
C VAL A 79 21.44 -31.83 25.77
N TYR A 80 21.55 -32.25 24.52
CA TYR A 80 22.79 -32.56 23.86
C TYR A 80 23.16 -31.46 22.88
N THR A 81 24.42 -31.03 22.88
CA THR A 81 25.01 -30.31 21.76
C THR A 81 25.52 -31.33 20.77
N VAL A 82 24.91 -31.38 19.58
CA VAL A 82 25.27 -32.31 18.51
C VAL A 82 25.98 -31.54 17.39
N THR A 83 27.17 -32.00 17.06
CA THR A 83 27.99 -31.46 15.97
C THR A 83 27.94 -32.41 14.80
N THR A 84 27.56 -31.87 13.63
CA THR A 84 27.50 -32.60 12.37
C THR A 84 28.43 -32.00 11.34
N VAL A 85 29.05 -32.84 10.52
CA VAL A 85 29.93 -32.48 9.41
C VAL A 85 29.40 -33.24 8.19
N ASP A 86 29.10 -32.53 7.11
CA ASP A 86 28.40 -33.11 5.93
C ASP A 86 27.11 -33.88 6.27
N GLY A 87 26.40 -33.43 7.31
CA GLY A 87 25.16 -34.07 7.78
C GLY A 87 25.36 -35.37 8.57
N GLN A 88 26.60 -35.81 8.81
CA GLN A 88 26.90 -36.92 9.71
C GLN A 88 27.30 -36.43 11.10
N GLU A 89 26.77 -37.06 12.16
CA GLU A 89 27.13 -36.77 13.54
C GLU A 89 28.60 -37.12 13.79
N THR A 90 29.41 -36.12 14.13
CA THR A 90 30.84 -36.29 14.48
C THR A 90 31.11 -36.09 15.96
N GLY A 91 30.14 -35.55 16.72
CA GLY A 91 30.26 -35.37 18.16
C GLY A 91 28.92 -35.11 18.83
N ARG A 92 28.79 -35.61 20.06
CA ARG A 92 27.64 -35.36 20.94
C ARG A 92 28.17 -35.12 22.36
N VAL A 93 27.80 -33.99 22.95
CA VAL A 93 28.18 -33.61 24.32
C VAL A 93 26.92 -33.28 25.11
N VAL A 94 26.87 -33.67 26.39
CA VAL A 94 25.79 -33.28 27.30
C VAL A 94 25.97 -31.81 27.65
N LYS A 95 25.01 -30.97 27.24
CA LYS A 95 24.95 -29.55 27.56
C LYS A 95 24.29 -29.33 28.91
N SER A 96 23.22 -30.07 29.20
CA SER A 96 22.55 -30.07 30.50
C SER A 96 21.84 -31.39 30.76
N ASP A 97 21.72 -31.73 32.03
CA ASP A 97 20.94 -32.87 32.53
C ASP A 97 20.18 -32.39 33.77
N THR A 98 18.87 -32.25 33.63
CA THR A 98 18.00 -31.70 34.66
C THR A 98 16.90 -32.69 34.99
N THR A 99 16.64 -32.88 36.28
CA THR A 99 15.60 -33.79 36.76
C THR A 99 14.58 -33.07 37.62
N THR A 100 13.31 -33.20 37.25
CA THR A 100 12.17 -32.87 38.10
C THR A 100 11.69 -34.14 38.79
N PRO A 101 11.70 -34.21 40.14
CA PRO A 101 11.30 -35.42 40.86
C PRO A 101 9.81 -35.71 40.71
N ALA A 102 9.45 -36.99 40.77
CA ALA A 102 8.06 -37.42 40.82
C ALA A 102 7.41 -37.05 42.16
N VAL A 103 6.11 -36.77 42.13
CA VAL A 103 5.28 -36.51 43.31
C VAL A 103 4.42 -37.76 43.56
N PRO A 104 4.47 -38.40 44.73
CA PRO A 104 3.73 -39.64 44.97
C PRO A 104 2.21 -39.39 45.04
N GLU A 105 1.43 -40.40 44.67
CA GLU A 105 0.00 -40.45 44.95
C GLU A 105 -0.20 -40.92 46.40
N ILE A 106 -1.01 -40.20 47.18
CA ILE A 106 -1.30 -40.55 48.57
C ILE A 106 -2.80 -40.83 48.70
N THR A 107 -3.12 -42.07 49.06
CA THR A 107 -4.48 -42.52 49.37
C THR A 107 -4.63 -42.78 50.86
N GLU A 108 -5.60 -42.15 51.50
CA GLU A 108 -6.00 -42.45 52.86
C GLU A 108 -6.98 -43.62 52.89
N ILE A 109 -6.75 -44.58 53.80
CA ILE A 109 -7.66 -45.71 54.04
C ILE A 109 -8.26 -45.58 55.44
N GLY A 110 -9.56 -45.78 55.56
CA GLY A 110 -10.25 -45.64 56.84
C GLY A 110 -10.04 -46.80 57.80
N THR A 111 -9.87 -46.47 59.07
CA THR A 111 -9.72 -47.46 60.17
C THR A 111 -10.78 -47.30 61.25
N LYS A 112 -11.70 -46.34 61.13
CA LYS A 112 -12.78 -46.13 62.09
C LYS A 112 -13.81 -47.24 61.97
N GLU A 113 -13.88 -48.10 62.98
CA GLU A 113 -14.93 -49.10 63.10
C GLU A 113 -16.31 -48.41 63.19
N VAL A 114 -17.24 -48.80 62.32
CA VAL A 114 -18.62 -48.30 62.34
C VAL A 114 -19.50 -49.41 62.91
N THR A 115 -20.25 -49.09 63.97
CA THR A 115 -21.25 -50.02 64.52
C THR A 115 -22.39 -50.18 63.51
N VAL A 116 -22.38 -51.28 62.76
CA VAL A 116 -23.42 -51.57 61.76
C VAL A 116 -24.72 -51.89 62.50
N ILE A 117 -25.66 -50.95 62.50
CA ILE A 117 -27.03 -51.21 62.95
C ILE A 117 -27.75 -51.94 61.80
N PRO A 118 -28.35 -53.13 62.03
CA PRO A 118 -29.11 -53.83 61.00
C PRO A 118 -30.22 -52.93 60.45
N GLY A 119 -30.19 -52.63 59.16
CA GLY A 119 -31.16 -51.76 58.47
C GLY A 119 -30.66 -50.36 58.12
N THR A 120 -29.48 -49.94 58.60
CA THR A 120 -28.86 -48.67 58.17
C THR A 120 -28.03 -48.90 56.89
N PRO A 121 -28.25 -48.13 55.81
CA PRO A 121 -27.45 -48.26 54.59
C PRO A 121 -25.99 -47.88 54.85
N ILE A 122 -25.06 -48.66 54.30
CA ILE A 122 -23.64 -48.33 54.29
C ILE A 122 -23.45 -47.21 53.25
N VAL A 123 -22.96 -46.05 53.70
CA VAL A 123 -22.61 -44.95 52.82
C VAL A 123 -21.26 -45.24 52.20
N VAL A 124 -21.18 -45.26 50.87
CA VAL A 124 -19.94 -45.48 50.13
C VAL A 124 -19.53 -44.17 49.47
N PRO A 125 -18.28 -43.71 49.62
CA PRO A 125 -17.80 -42.51 48.94
C PRO A 125 -17.83 -42.70 47.42
N VAL A 126 -18.35 -41.70 46.72
CA VAL A 126 -18.37 -41.64 45.25
C VAL A 126 -17.27 -40.70 44.79
N VAL A 127 -16.36 -41.21 43.96
CA VAL A 127 -15.26 -40.46 43.35
C VAL A 127 -15.61 -40.15 41.89
N LYS A 128 -15.49 -38.88 41.49
CA LYS A 128 -15.75 -38.43 40.12
C LYS A 128 -14.77 -37.33 39.71
N ASP A 129 -14.41 -37.33 38.44
CA ASP A 129 -13.63 -36.25 37.84
C ASP A 129 -14.52 -35.05 37.46
N GLU A 130 -14.11 -33.85 37.84
CA GLU A 130 -14.72 -32.57 37.45
C GLU A 130 -13.70 -31.77 36.64
N THR A 131 -14.09 -31.25 35.47
CA THR A 131 -13.20 -30.46 34.59
C THR A 131 -13.59 -28.99 34.60
N LYS A 132 -12.62 -28.13 34.83
CA LYS A 132 -12.76 -26.67 34.72
C LYS A 132 -11.78 -26.14 33.67
N SER A 133 -12.28 -25.35 32.73
CA SER A 133 -11.46 -24.72 31.69
C SER A 133 -11.52 -23.21 31.79
N GLU A 134 -10.37 -22.56 31.62
CA GLU A 134 -10.18 -21.10 31.62
C GLU A 134 -9.52 -20.71 30.30
N VAL A 135 -10.15 -19.78 29.57
CA VAL A 135 -9.62 -19.27 28.30
C VAL A 135 -8.49 -18.27 28.58
N ILE A 136 -7.40 -18.37 27.83
CA ILE A 136 -6.26 -17.45 27.88
C ILE A 136 -6.30 -16.62 26.59
N PRO A 137 -6.73 -15.34 26.64
CA PRO A 137 -6.84 -14.52 25.45
C PRO A 137 -5.50 -14.38 24.72
N PHE A 138 -5.52 -14.38 23.39
CA PHE A 138 -4.33 -14.06 22.60
C PHE A 138 -4.01 -12.56 22.59
N GLU A 139 -2.74 -12.24 22.39
CA GLU A 139 -2.26 -10.87 22.21
C GLU A 139 -2.25 -10.46 20.73
N LYS A 140 -2.45 -9.17 20.44
CA LYS A 140 -2.29 -8.60 19.10
C LYS A 140 -0.98 -7.85 19.01
N GLN A 141 -0.19 -8.13 17.98
CA GLN A 141 1.08 -7.49 17.71
C GLN A 141 1.09 -6.88 16.32
N THR A 142 1.68 -5.69 16.21
CA THR A 142 1.85 -4.99 14.93
C THR A 142 3.33 -4.89 14.60
N ARG A 143 3.69 -5.20 13.35
CA ARG A 143 5.06 -5.07 12.82
C ARG A 143 5.05 -4.23 11.55
N GLU A 144 6.00 -3.32 11.40
CA GLU A 144 6.15 -2.57 10.15
C GLU A 144 6.71 -3.47 9.05
N ASN A 145 6.18 -3.34 7.83
CA ASN A 145 6.66 -4.02 6.64
C ASN A 145 7.00 -2.99 5.53
N PRO A 146 8.29 -2.80 5.19
CA PRO A 146 8.73 -1.85 4.15
C PRO A 146 8.42 -2.30 2.72
N GLU A 147 7.95 -3.52 2.51
CA GLU A 147 7.53 -4.02 1.19
C GLU A 147 6.05 -3.70 0.91
N LEU A 148 5.25 -3.52 1.97
CA LEU A 148 3.81 -3.27 1.89
C LEU A 148 3.54 -1.75 1.79
N ALA A 149 2.57 -1.36 0.96
CA ALA A 149 2.27 0.05 0.71
C ALA A 149 1.78 0.76 1.97
N LYS A 150 2.16 2.03 2.15
CA LYS A 150 1.69 2.82 3.28
C LYS A 150 0.17 2.91 3.32
N GLY A 151 -0.41 2.47 4.44
CA GLY A 151 -1.87 2.39 4.63
C GLY A 151 -2.47 1.01 4.33
N GLU A 152 -1.72 0.08 3.73
CA GLU A 152 -2.12 -1.32 3.64
C GLU A 152 -1.74 -2.09 4.91
N THR A 153 -2.52 -3.12 5.24
CA THR A 153 -2.26 -4.03 6.36
C THR A 153 -2.44 -5.48 5.94
N ARG A 154 -1.71 -6.38 6.58
CA ARG A 154 -1.79 -7.83 6.29
C ARG A 154 -1.58 -8.64 7.57
N VAL A 155 -2.55 -9.48 7.92
CA VAL A 155 -2.37 -10.48 8.99
C VAL A 155 -1.45 -11.59 8.47
N VAL A 156 -0.33 -11.83 9.15
CA VAL A 156 0.64 -12.89 8.81
C VAL A 156 0.57 -14.07 9.78
N GLN A 157 -0.04 -13.89 10.94
CA GLN A 157 -0.34 -14.95 11.89
C GLN A 157 -1.70 -14.66 12.53
N GLU A 158 -2.64 -15.59 12.38
CA GLU A 158 -3.94 -15.51 13.05
C GLU A 158 -3.80 -15.79 14.55
N GLY A 159 -4.47 -14.99 15.37
CA GLY A 159 -4.51 -15.19 16.81
C GLY A 159 -5.37 -16.39 17.19
N LYS A 160 -4.93 -17.15 18.20
CA LYS A 160 -5.71 -18.25 18.79
C LYS A 160 -5.60 -18.21 20.30
N ASP A 161 -6.74 -18.19 20.98
CA ASP A 161 -6.77 -18.25 22.43
C ASP A 161 -6.14 -19.56 22.92
N GLY A 162 -5.41 -19.46 24.02
CA GLY A 162 -4.96 -20.60 24.80
C GLY A 162 -6.06 -21.10 25.72
N VAL A 163 -5.84 -22.26 26.35
CA VAL A 163 -6.78 -22.84 27.31
C VAL A 163 -6.00 -23.47 28.46
N ARG A 164 -6.34 -23.08 29.68
CA ARG A 164 -5.94 -23.80 30.90
C ARG A 164 -7.05 -24.75 31.31
N THR A 165 -6.74 -26.02 31.48
CA THR A 165 -7.68 -27.07 31.88
C THR A 165 -7.22 -27.71 33.17
N ILE A 166 -8.05 -27.63 34.20
CA ILE A 166 -7.83 -28.25 35.50
C ILE A 166 -8.84 -29.38 35.67
N VAL A 167 -8.36 -30.59 35.94
CA VAL A 167 -9.19 -31.73 36.28
C VAL A 167 -9.06 -31.97 37.78
N TYR A 168 -10.18 -32.08 38.47
CA TYR A 168 -10.26 -32.36 39.89
C TYR A 168 -10.82 -33.74 40.13
N THR A 169 -10.22 -34.49 41.05
CA THR A 169 -10.83 -35.68 41.65
C THR A 169 -11.69 -35.21 42.82
N VAL A 170 -13.01 -35.35 42.72
CA VAL A 170 -13.97 -34.94 43.76
C VAL A 170 -14.54 -36.17 44.43
N THR A 171 -14.44 -36.22 45.75
CA THR A 171 -15.02 -37.28 46.59
C THR A 171 -16.28 -36.74 47.27
N THR A 172 -17.37 -37.48 47.15
CA THR A 172 -18.66 -37.15 47.79
C THR A 172 -19.13 -38.29 48.68
N VAL A 173 -19.73 -37.95 49.82
CA VAL A 173 -20.36 -38.87 50.77
C VAL A 173 -21.79 -38.36 50.97
N ASP A 174 -22.80 -39.21 50.76
CA ASP A 174 -24.23 -38.81 50.75
C ASP A 174 -24.54 -37.61 49.84
N GLY A 175 -23.82 -37.49 48.72
CA GLY A 175 -23.97 -36.37 47.78
C GLY A 175 -23.34 -35.05 48.24
N GLN A 176 -22.69 -34.99 49.40
CA GLN A 176 -21.92 -33.84 49.88
C GLN A 176 -20.43 -34.01 49.56
N GLU A 177 -19.78 -32.95 49.06
CA GLU A 177 -18.34 -32.94 48.79
C GLU A 177 -17.52 -33.02 50.09
N THR A 178 -16.73 -34.08 50.25
CA THR A 178 -15.85 -34.31 51.41
C THR A 178 -14.37 -34.19 51.06
N GLY A 179 -14.03 -34.09 49.77
CA GLY A 179 -12.67 -33.87 49.31
C GLY A 179 -12.60 -33.45 47.84
N ARG A 180 -11.64 -32.57 47.53
CA ARG A 180 -11.29 -32.16 46.18
C ARG A 180 -9.77 -32.07 46.07
N VAL A 181 -9.20 -32.78 45.08
CA VAL A 181 -7.76 -32.78 44.80
C VAL A 181 -7.55 -32.47 43.32
N VAL A 182 -6.50 -31.72 42.98
CA VAL A 182 -6.11 -31.44 41.59
C VAL A 182 -5.47 -32.69 41.01
N LYS A 183 -6.11 -33.29 40.02
CA LYS A 183 -5.63 -34.45 39.24
C LYS A 183 -4.67 -34.03 38.15
N SER A 184 -5.03 -33.00 37.39
CA SER A 184 -4.15 -32.41 36.37
C SER A 184 -4.40 -30.91 36.23
N ASP A 185 -3.36 -30.18 35.85
CA ASP A 185 -3.43 -28.75 35.50
C ASP A 185 -2.56 -28.57 34.26
N THR A 186 -3.20 -28.38 33.11
CA THR A 186 -2.54 -28.34 31.82
C THR A 186 -2.89 -27.04 31.11
N THR A 187 -1.88 -26.39 30.54
CA THR A 187 -2.06 -25.12 29.81
C THR A 187 -1.62 -25.28 28.37
N THR A 188 -2.52 -24.97 27.44
CA THR A 188 -2.18 -24.72 26.04
C THR A 188 -1.96 -23.22 25.87
N PRO A 189 -0.76 -22.76 25.46
CA PRO A 189 -0.49 -21.33 25.34
C PRO A 189 -1.29 -20.70 24.20
N ALA A 190 -1.60 -19.40 24.35
CA ALA A 190 -2.21 -18.62 23.28
C ALA A 190 -1.20 -18.33 22.16
N VAL A 191 -1.67 -18.25 20.93
CA VAL A 191 -0.89 -17.85 19.75
C VAL A 191 -1.25 -16.41 19.42
N ALA A 192 -0.27 -15.50 19.44
CA ALA A 192 -0.51 -14.09 19.15
C ALA A 192 -0.96 -13.86 17.69
N GLU A 193 -1.80 -12.85 17.48
CA GLU A 193 -2.12 -12.34 16.15
C GLU A 193 -1.03 -11.35 15.72
N ILE A 194 -0.47 -11.53 14.53
CA ILE A 194 0.56 -10.64 14.00
C ILE A 194 0.02 -9.96 12.74
N THR A 195 -0.12 -8.64 12.80
CA THR A 195 -0.50 -7.80 11.67
C THR A 195 0.70 -6.98 11.20
N GLU A 196 0.99 -7.05 9.91
CA GLU A 196 1.96 -6.18 9.26
C GLU A 196 1.29 -4.90 8.77
N VAL A 197 1.92 -3.76 9.03
CA VAL A 197 1.50 -2.44 8.51
C VAL A 197 2.52 -1.94 7.49
N GLY A 198 2.04 -1.49 6.34
CA GLY A 198 2.91 -1.05 5.27
C GLY A 198 3.53 0.31 5.54
N THR A 199 4.82 0.44 5.22
CA THR A 199 5.56 1.71 5.32
C THR A 199 6.13 2.18 3.98
N LYS A 200 5.87 1.44 2.89
CA LYS A 200 6.35 1.80 1.55
C LYS A 200 5.56 2.97 0.98
N ASP A 201 6.19 4.13 0.89
CA ASP A 201 5.62 5.26 0.16
C ASP A 201 5.56 4.95 -1.35
N ILE A 202 4.37 5.05 -1.94
CA ILE A 202 4.18 4.94 -3.39
C ILE A 202 4.13 6.36 -3.97
N PRO A 203 4.91 6.68 -5.02
CA PRO A 203 4.87 8.00 -5.63
C PRO A 203 3.49 8.24 -6.25
N VAL A 204 2.74 9.18 -5.66
CA VAL A 204 1.49 9.66 -6.24
C VAL A 204 1.86 10.53 -7.44
N THR A 205 1.54 10.08 -8.65
CA THR A 205 1.70 10.92 -9.83
C THR A 205 0.72 12.09 -9.70
N PRO A 206 1.16 13.35 -9.72
CA PRO A 206 0.24 14.48 -9.62
C PRO A 206 -0.72 14.45 -10.82
N ALA A 207 -2.01 14.65 -10.55
CA ALA A 207 -3.01 14.79 -11.59
C ALA A 207 -2.64 15.94 -12.54
N PRO A 208 -2.89 15.83 -13.86
CA PRO A 208 -2.59 16.91 -14.80
C PRO A 208 -3.33 18.18 -14.40
N SER A 209 -2.62 19.31 -14.42
CA SER A 209 -3.19 20.62 -14.08
C SER A 209 -4.38 20.93 -14.99
N LYS A 210 -5.44 21.52 -14.43
CA LYS A 210 -6.60 21.96 -15.23
C LYS A 210 -6.13 22.94 -16.32
N PRO A 211 -6.63 22.82 -17.56
CA PRO A 211 -6.27 23.74 -18.63
C PRO A 211 -6.71 25.17 -18.28
N VAL A 212 -5.81 26.13 -18.46
CA VAL A 212 -6.06 27.57 -18.26
C VAL A 212 -6.29 28.20 -19.63
N VAL A 213 -7.40 28.91 -19.80
CA VAL A 213 -7.76 29.58 -21.05
C VAL A 213 -7.48 31.08 -20.94
N LYS A 214 -6.70 31.63 -21.88
CA LYS A 214 -6.38 33.07 -21.98
C LYS A 214 -6.89 33.63 -23.31
N THR A 215 -7.14 34.94 -23.35
CA THR A 215 -7.46 35.67 -24.57
C THR A 215 -6.27 36.55 -24.97
N GLU A 216 -5.85 36.49 -26.22
CA GLU A 216 -4.75 37.30 -26.78
C GLU A 216 -5.24 38.05 -28.02
N THR A 217 -4.89 39.32 -28.17
CA THR A 217 -5.30 40.16 -29.30
C THR A 217 -4.09 40.57 -30.12
N LYS A 218 -4.15 40.35 -31.44
CA LYS A 218 -3.12 40.75 -32.41
C LYS A 218 -3.70 41.74 -33.42
N HIS A 219 -2.94 42.78 -33.74
CA HIS A 219 -3.28 43.75 -34.79
C HIS A 219 -2.32 43.63 -35.99
N GLU A 220 -2.86 43.70 -37.20
CA GLU A 220 -2.11 43.71 -38.46
C GLU A 220 -2.54 44.96 -39.27
N SER A 221 -1.58 45.73 -39.79
CA SER A 221 -1.88 46.94 -40.58
C SER A 221 -2.31 46.58 -42.00
N ILE A 222 -3.28 47.33 -42.54
CA ILE A 222 -3.73 47.23 -43.93
C ILE A 222 -3.37 48.53 -44.64
N PRO A 223 -2.37 48.54 -45.54
CA PRO A 223 -1.93 49.76 -46.23
C PRO A 223 -3.05 50.47 -46.98
N PHE A 224 -3.06 51.80 -46.96
CA PHE A 224 -3.98 52.59 -47.80
C PHE A 224 -3.51 52.73 -49.25
N GLU A 225 -4.48 52.97 -50.14
CA GLU A 225 -4.22 53.24 -51.56
C GLU A 225 -4.12 54.75 -51.85
N LYS A 226 -3.34 55.13 -52.86
CA LYS A 226 -3.28 56.53 -53.35
C LYS A 226 -4.10 56.66 -54.64
N GLN A 227 -5.00 57.63 -54.67
CA GLN A 227 -5.85 57.93 -55.82
C GLN A 227 -5.59 59.35 -56.32
N THR A 228 -5.60 59.53 -57.64
CA THR A 228 -5.44 60.86 -58.25
C THR A 228 -6.70 61.27 -59.00
N ARG A 229 -7.13 62.52 -58.82
CA ARG A 229 -8.31 63.10 -59.48
C ARG A 229 -7.93 64.39 -60.20
N LYS A 230 -8.34 64.57 -61.45
CA LYS A 230 -8.10 65.83 -62.15
C LYS A 230 -9.04 66.91 -61.62
N ASN A 231 -8.50 68.11 -61.37
CA ASN A 231 -9.26 69.28 -60.97
C ASN A 231 -9.06 70.41 -62.00
N PRO A 232 -10.10 70.84 -62.73
CA PRO A 232 -10.02 71.95 -63.70
C PRO A 232 -9.91 73.33 -63.06
N GLU A 233 -10.15 73.48 -61.76
CA GLU A 233 -10.02 74.74 -61.03
C GLU A 233 -8.60 75.01 -60.52
N LEU A 234 -7.79 73.95 -60.35
CA LEU A 234 -6.40 74.01 -59.90
C LEU A 234 -5.45 74.21 -61.09
N ALA A 235 -4.39 75.02 -60.93
CA ALA A 235 -3.49 75.39 -62.02
C ALA A 235 -2.75 74.16 -62.60
N LYS A 236 -2.51 74.15 -63.92
CA LYS A 236 -1.79 73.04 -64.55
C LYS A 236 -0.40 72.86 -63.92
N GLY A 237 -0.17 71.70 -63.30
CA GLY A 237 1.07 71.36 -62.61
C GLY A 237 1.03 71.45 -61.09
N GLU A 238 -0.02 72.06 -60.51
CA GLU A 238 -0.23 72.05 -59.06
C GLU A 238 -0.94 70.77 -58.60
N THR A 239 -0.62 70.33 -57.38
CA THR A 239 -1.29 69.20 -56.73
C THR A 239 -1.83 69.61 -55.36
N ARG A 240 -2.99 69.07 -54.98
CA ARG A 240 -3.59 69.31 -53.66
C ARG A 240 -4.10 67.99 -53.08
N VAL A 241 -3.59 67.59 -51.92
CA VAL A 241 -4.18 66.48 -51.16
C VAL A 241 -5.51 66.96 -50.60
N VAL A 242 -6.60 66.27 -50.96
CA VAL A 242 -7.96 66.58 -50.47
C VAL A 242 -8.44 65.56 -49.44
N GLN A 243 -7.75 64.43 -49.32
CA GLN A 243 -7.95 63.42 -48.27
C GLN A 243 -6.61 62.76 -47.95
N GLU A 244 -6.19 62.80 -46.70
CA GLU A 244 -5.01 62.06 -46.21
C GLU A 244 -5.31 60.56 -46.12
N GLY A 245 -4.35 59.74 -46.52
CA GLY A 245 -4.46 58.29 -46.42
C GLY A 245 -4.28 57.80 -44.98
N LYS A 246 -5.03 56.77 -44.57
CA LYS A 246 -4.88 56.10 -43.28
C LYS A 246 -4.98 54.60 -43.45
N ASP A 247 -4.00 53.87 -42.93
CA ASP A 247 -4.02 52.41 -42.93
C ASP A 247 -5.26 51.90 -42.17
N GLY A 248 -5.82 50.81 -42.70
CA GLY A 248 -6.80 50.01 -41.99
C GLY A 248 -6.13 49.11 -40.96
N ILE A 249 -6.93 48.44 -40.13
CA ILE A 249 -6.43 47.54 -39.08
C ILE A 249 -7.24 46.24 -39.12
N ARG A 250 -6.55 45.11 -39.28
CA ARG A 250 -7.10 43.78 -39.02
C ARG A 250 -6.82 43.40 -37.57
N THR A 251 -7.85 43.05 -36.82
CA THR A 251 -7.76 42.63 -35.41
C THR A 251 -8.16 41.17 -35.29
N ILE A 252 -7.26 40.34 -34.76
CA ILE A 252 -7.50 38.91 -34.55
C ILE A 252 -7.42 38.63 -33.05
N VAL A 253 -8.49 38.07 -32.48
CA VAL A 253 -8.57 37.66 -31.09
C VAL A 253 -8.44 36.15 -31.01
N TYR A 254 -7.44 35.65 -30.29
CA TYR A 254 -7.18 34.24 -30.07
C TYR A 254 -7.67 33.80 -28.68
N THR A 255 -8.16 32.57 -28.61
CA THR A 255 -8.27 31.81 -27.37
C THR A 255 -7.06 30.87 -27.29
N VAL A 256 -6.24 31.02 -26.25
CA VAL A 256 -5.02 30.22 -26.02
C VAL A 256 -5.24 29.32 -24.82
N THR A 257 -5.06 28.02 -25.00
CA THR A 257 -5.19 27.02 -23.92
C THR A 257 -3.81 26.61 -23.44
N MET A 258 -3.60 26.68 -22.13
CA MET A 258 -2.34 26.35 -21.46
C MET A 258 -2.53 25.14 -20.55
N VAL A 259 -1.60 24.19 -20.59
CA VAL A 259 -1.48 23.10 -19.62
C VAL A 259 -0.05 23.14 -19.07
N ASP A 260 0.09 23.15 -17.74
CA ASP A 260 1.39 23.24 -17.06
C ASP A 260 2.26 24.43 -17.52
N GLY A 261 1.62 25.56 -17.82
CA GLY A 261 2.31 26.77 -18.29
C GLY A 261 2.81 26.71 -19.74
N LYS A 262 2.52 25.64 -20.48
CA LYS A 262 2.86 25.51 -21.91
C LYS A 262 1.61 25.65 -22.78
N GLU A 263 1.75 26.34 -23.92
CA GLU A 263 0.67 26.48 -24.89
C GLU A 263 0.43 25.15 -25.59
N VAL A 264 -0.81 24.65 -25.51
CA VAL A 264 -1.23 23.38 -26.14
C VAL A 264 -2.23 23.60 -27.26
N SER A 265 -2.89 24.76 -27.33
CA SER A 265 -3.86 25.08 -28.39
C SER A 265 -4.05 26.59 -28.55
N ARG A 266 -4.22 27.02 -29.80
CA ARG A 266 -4.55 28.40 -30.19
C ARG A 266 -5.62 28.39 -31.26
N VAL A 267 -6.73 29.04 -30.99
CA VAL A 267 -7.87 29.13 -31.92
C VAL A 267 -8.35 30.56 -32.07
N ILE A 268 -8.77 30.95 -33.28
CA ILE A 268 -9.34 32.28 -33.53
C ILE A 268 -10.73 32.33 -32.88
N LYS A 269 -10.91 33.27 -31.95
CA LYS A 269 -12.18 33.55 -31.27
C LYS A 269 -13.02 34.54 -32.07
N ALA A 270 -12.37 35.58 -32.59
CA ALA A 270 -13.01 36.63 -33.37
C ALA A 270 -11.99 37.29 -34.29
N GLU A 271 -12.46 37.81 -35.41
CA GLU A 271 -11.66 38.58 -36.34
C GLU A 271 -12.49 39.76 -36.85
N GLY A 272 -11.88 40.93 -36.94
CA GLY A 272 -12.51 42.15 -37.43
C GLY A 272 -11.55 42.98 -38.25
N THR A 273 -12.07 43.77 -39.18
CA THR A 273 -11.27 44.65 -40.02
C THR A 273 -11.86 46.06 -40.05
N THR A 274 -11.03 47.05 -39.80
CA THR A 274 -11.30 48.45 -40.11
C THR A 274 -10.68 48.76 -41.47
N PRO A 275 -11.45 49.22 -42.48
CA PRO A 275 -10.92 49.47 -43.82
C PRO A 275 -9.93 50.64 -43.83
N ALA A 276 -8.98 50.59 -44.76
CA ALA A 276 -8.07 51.70 -45.02
C ALA A 276 -8.81 52.86 -45.70
N VAL A 277 -8.42 54.10 -45.38
CA VAL A 277 -8.92 55.31 -46.00
C VAL A 277 -7.90 55.72 -47.08
N PRO A 278 -8.28 55.83 -48.37
CA PRO A 278 -7.34 56.17 -49.42
C PRO A 278 -6.87 57.62 -49.33
N GLU A 279 -5.65 57.89 -49.78
CA GLU A 279 -5.14 59.24 -49.98
C GLU A 279 -5.62 59.76 -51.33
N ILE A 280 -6.27 60.92 -51.38
CA ILE A 280 -6.80 61.50 -52.62
C ILE A 280 -6.02 62.77 -52.96
N ILE A 281 -5.35 62.76 -54.09
CA ILE A 281 -4.55 63.87 -54.61
C ILE A 281 -5.24 64.45 -55.85
N GLU A 282 -5.60 65.72 -55.80
CA GLU A 282 -6.07 66.45 -56.98
C GLU A 282 -4.91 67.00 -57.80
N ILE A 283 -4.97 66.84 -59.12
CA ILE A 283 -3.97 67.36 -60.08
C ILE A 283 -4.63 68.43 -60.95
N GLY A 284 -4.03 69.62 -60.99
CA GLY A 284 -4.57 70.76 -61.71
C GLY A 284 -4.47 70.66 -63.23
N THR A 285 -5.53 71.11 -63.92
CA THR A 285 -5.64 71.09 -65.38
C THR A 285 -6.02 72.45 -65.98
N LYS A 286 -6.14 73.50 -65.16
CA LYS A 286 -6.48 74.85 -65.60
C LYS A 286 -5.35 75.42 -66.49
N GLY A 287 -5.64 75.58 -67.77
CA GLY A 287 -4.70 76.10 -68.76
C GLY A 287 -4.51 77.61 -68.63
N VAL A 288 -3.25 78.06 -68.66
CA VAL A 288 -2.88 79.46 -68.85
C VAL A 288 -3.02 79.80 -70.33
N SER A 289 -4.02 80.62 -70.67
CA SER A 289 -4.12 81.25 -71.98
C SER A 289 -3.06 82.36 -72.03
N GLY A 290 -1.93 82.08 -72.67
CA GLY A 290 -0.81 83.01 -72.83
C GLY A 290 -0.17 82.86 -74.20
N THR A 291 -0.33 83.90 -75.00
CA THR A 291 0.21 84.13 -76.34
C THR A 291 1.73 83.96 -76.46
N THR A 292 2.10 83.57 -77.68
CA THR A 292 3.39 83.16 -78.25
C THR A 292 4.54 84.18 -78.30
N THR A 293 5.75 83.62 -78.53
CA THR A 293 7.00 84.17 -79.12
C THR A 293 8.06 84.68 -78.12
N LYS A 294 9.39 84.42 -78.21
CA LYS A 294 10.29 83.78 -79.20
C LYS A 294 11.62 83.37 -78.51
N LYS A 295 12.30 82.35 -79.09
CA LYS A 295 13.71 81.85 -78.97
C LYS A 295 14.76 82.79 -78.35
N THR A 296 15.79 82.31 -77.63
CA THR A 296 16.93 81.49 -78.15
C THR A 296 17.72 80.74 -77.06
N ASP A 297 18.05 79.47 -77.35
CA ASP A 297 19.28 78.66 -77.14
C ASP A 297 20.23 79.03 -75.97
N THR A 298 20.62 78.12 -75.05
CA THR A 298 21.56 77.00 -75.31
C THR A 298 21.42 75.76 -74.37
N LYS A 299 21.48 74.58 -75.03
CA LYS A 299 21.80 73.16 -74.67
C LYS A 299 22.76 72.93 -73.48
N PRO A 300 22.75 71.80 -72.70
CA PRO A 300 22.50 70.37 -73.04
C PRO A 300 21.39 69.72 -72.18
N GLU A 301 20.89 68.49 -72.37
CA GLU A 301 21.47 67.23 -72.84
C GLU A 301 20.30 66.28 -73.19
N ALA A 302 20.46 65.49 -74.24
CA ALA A 302 19.43 64.59 -74.76
C ALA A 302 19.70 63.15 -74.34
N LYS A 303 18.70 62.45 -73.80
CA LYS A 303 17.97 61.37 -74.50
C LYS A 303 16.99 60.65 -73.57
N SER A 304 15.72 60.88 -73.88
CA SER A 304 14.58 60.01 -73.61
C SER A 304 14.64 58.77 -74.52
N SER A 305 14.24 57.60 -74.05
CA SER A 305 13.12 56.89 -74.68
C SER A 305 12.72 55.62 -73.92
N VAL A 306 11.41 55.48 -73.83
CA VAL A 306 10.60 54.36 -73.38
C VAL A 306 10.69 53.21 -74.38
N ALA A 307 10.75 51.97 -73.90
CA ALA A 307 10.08 50.83 -74.53
C ALA A 307 9.93 49.70 -73.50
N GLY A 308 8.68 49.34 -73.20
CA GLY A 308 8.38 48.16 -72.41
C GLY A 308 8.41 46.89 -73.24
N ALA A 309 8.52 45.75 -72.55
CA ALA A 309 7.75 44.52 -72.80
C ALA A 309 8.11 43.45 -71.75
N LYS A 310 7.12 43.15 -70.90
CA LYS A 310 6.56 41.81 -70.62
C LYS A 310 7.54 40.62 -70.54
N ALA A 311 7.59 39.94 -69.39
CA ALA A 311 7.24 38.51 -69.25
C ALA A 311 7.37 38.01 -67.81
N GLU A 312 6.62 36.96 -67.54
CA GLU A 312 6.29 36.29 -66.28
C GLU A 312 7.47 35.65 -65.53
N ALA A 313 7.32 35.47 -64.21
CA ALA A 313 7.71 34.22 -63.54
C ALA A 313 7.09 34.07 -62.12
N LYS A 314 6.26 33.03 -62.03
CA LYS A 314 5.78 32.20 -60.90
C LYS A 314 6.38 32.38 -59.48
N ALA A 315 5.50 32.29 -58.48
CA ALA A 315 5.63 31.43 -57.29
C ALA A 315 4.27 31.36 -56.54
N VAL A 316 3.42 30.37 -56.83
CA VAL A 316 3.17 29.14 -56.04
C VAL A 316 2.52 29.39 -54.66
N LEU A 317 1.24 29.02 -54.58
CA LEU A 317 0.45 28.84 -53.35
C LEU A 317 0.96 27.66 -52.51
N PRO A 318 0.91 27.70 -51.17
CA PRO A 318 0.73 26.50 -50.38
C PRO A 318 -0.76 26.13 -50.31
N LYS A 319 -1.05 24.92 -50.79
CA LYS A 319 -2.26 24.16 -50.50
C LYS A 319 -2.23 23.70 -49.04
N THR A 320 -3.35 23.80 -48.33
CA THR A 320 -3.72 22.83 -47.30
C THR A 320 -5.24 22.66 -47.29
N GLY A 321 -5.67 21.59 -47.97
CA GLY A 321 -6.94 20.94 -47.69
C GLY A 321 -6.71 19.74 -46.77
N GLU A 322 -7.75 19.47 -45.96
CA GLU A 322 -8.15 18.17 -45.40
C GLU A 322 -7.24 17.45 -44.37
N GLN A 323 -7.74 17.30 -43.14
CA GLN A 323 -8.43 16.08 -42.68
C GLN A 323 -8.95 16.24 -41.24
N LYS A 324 -10.03 15.50 -40.97
CA LYS A 324 -11.00 15.62 -39.87
C LYS A 324 -10.44 15.23 -38.50
N SER A 325 -10.90 15.92 -37.45
CA SER A 325 -11.16 15.27 -36.15
C SER A 325 -12.55 15.68 -35.66
N LEU A 326 -13.36 14.66 -35.41
CA LEU A 326 -14.78 14.66 -35.09
C LEU A 326 -14.94 14.93 -33.58
N LEU A 327 -15.72 15.93 -33.18
CA LEU A 327 -16.37 15.92 -31.86
C LEU A 327 -17.76 16.54 -32.03
N ALA A 328 -18.68 15.65 -32.35
CA ALA A 328 -20.11 15.90 -32.42
C ALA A 328 -20.71 15.96 -31.00
N VAL A 329 -21.46 17.04 -30.78
CA VAL A 329 -22.78 17.09 -30.14
C VAL A 329 -22.95 16.33 -28.82
N ILE A 330 -22.93 17.10 -27.73
CA ILE A 330 -23.74 16.82 -26.55
C ILE A 330 -25.19 17.14 -26.92
N GLY A 331 -26.04 16.10 -26.98
CA GLY A 331 -27.47 16.19 -27.17
C GLY A 331 -28.16 15.27 -26.16
N ALA A 332 -28.88 15.90 -25.23
CA ALA A 332 -29.49 15.25 -24.09
C ALA A 332 -30.79 14.50 -24.43
N ALA A 333 -30.99 13.43 -23.66
CA ALA A 333 -32.24 13.04 -22.99
C ALA A 333 -33.33 12.23 -23.72
N VAL A 334 -33.86 11.27 -22.93
CA VAL A 334 -35.29 10.93 -22.70
C VAL A 334 -35.69 9.47 -22.99
N LEU A 335 -35.94 8.76 -21.87
CA LEU A 335 -37.01 7.78 -21.53
C LEU A 335 -37.43 6.68 -22.54
N ALA A 336 -37.39 5.42 -22.11
CA ALA A 336 -38.59 4.67 -21.63
C ALA A 336 -38.39 3.13 -21.59
N VAL A 337 -38.58 2.57 -20.39
CA VAL A 337 -39.37 1.38 -20.00
C VAL A 337 -39.48 0.16 -20.95
N LEU A 338 -39.15 -1.05 -20.46
CA LEU A 338 -40.05 -2.21 -20.23
C LEU A 338 -39.37 -3.59 -20.36
N GLY A 339 -39.57 -4.43 -19.33
CA GLY A 339 -39.57 -5.91 -19.38
C GLY A 339 -38.20 -6.58 -19.39
N GLY A 340 -37.88 -7.62 -18.62
CA GLY A 340 -38.69 -8.56 -17.87
C GLY A 340 -38.04 -9.96 -17.96
N LEU A 341 -38.22 -10.75 -16.90
CA LEU A 341 -37.99 -12.21 -16.78
C LEU A 341 -36.53 -12.71 -16.76
N MET A 342 -36.03 -13.18 -15.59
CA MET A 342 -36.31 -14.47 -14.95
C MET A 342 -35.68 -15.66 -15.69
N TRP A 343 -34.58 -16.21 -15.16
CA TRP A 343 -34.35 -17.65 -15.27
C TRP A 343 -33.79 -18.28 -13.99
N PHE A 344 -34.63 -19.16 -13.49
CA PHE A 344 -34.51 -20.19 -12.47
C PHE A 344 -33.34 -21.14 -12.77
N ARG A 345 -32.57 -21.57 -11.75
CA ARG A 345 -32.27 -23.01 -11.63
C ARG A 345 -31.90 -23.45 -10.21
N LYS A 346 -32.93 -23.95 -9.54
CA LYS A 346 -32.90 -24.88 -8.40
C LYS A 346 -32.44 -26.27 -8.86
N ARG A 347 -31.67 -26.98 -8.02
CA ARG A 347 -31.79 -28.41 -7.66
C ARG A 347 -30.79 -28.69 -6.52
N LYS A 348 -31.27 -29.09 -5.34
CA LYS A 348 -31.41 -30.49 -4.84
C LYS A 348 -30.02 -31.11 -4.66
N GLU A 349 -29.64 -31.63 -3.49
CA GLU A 349 -30.43 -32.39 -2.51
C GLU A 349 -30.31 -31.89 -1.07
#